data_AF-A0A9D7ICS8-F1
#
_entry.id   AF-A0A9D7ICS8-F1
#
_cell.length_a   1.000
_cell.length_b   1.000
_cell.length_c   1.000
_cell.angle_alpha   90.00
_cell.angle_beta   90.00
_cell.angle_gamma   90.00
#
_symmetry.space_group_name_H-M   'P 1'
#
loop_
_entity.id
_entity.type
_entity.pdbx_description
1 polymer ?
#
loop_
_entity_poly.entity_id
_entity_poly.type
_entity_poly.pdbx_seq_one_letter_code
_entity_poly.pdbx_strand_id
1 'polypeptide(L)'
;MENWLVRIPKKEREEINNKAVPREEMARRIQRSKDAMKQDLWVGIPWFVAYSIMWFATGVSFGTIALSIVGLVYFTYSYYTNGSYGVNRHRVKVYEQLLEKKGKK
;
A
#
# COMPACT_ATOMS: atom_id res chain seq x y z
N MET A 1 4.82 19.98 16.30
CA MET A 1 4.79 19.68 14.85
C MET A 1 4.20 18.29 14.65
N GLU A 2 3.18 18.18 13.82
CA GLU A 2 2.28 17.02 13.70
C GLU A 2 3.00 15.71 13.35
N ASN A 3 3.01 14.77 14.31
CA ASN A 3 3.69 13.45 14.25
C ASN A 3 3.13 12.50 13.15
N TRP A 4 2.08 12.93 12.44
CA TRP A 4 1.34 12.18 11.43
C TRP A 4 2.12 12.03 10.12
N LEU A 5 2.98 13.00 9.82
CA LEU A 5 3.80 12.98 8.61
C LEU A 5 4.95 11.97 8.71
N VAL A 6 5.35 11.54 9.92
CA VAL A 6 6.57 10.73 10.19
C VAL A 6 6.60 9.37 9.50
N ARG A 7 5.45 8.89 9.00
CA ARG A 7 5.35 7.59 8.31
C ARG A 7 5.12 7.69 6.80
N ILE A 8 5.03 8.90 6.25
CA ILE A 8 4.99 9.14 4.80
C ILE A 8 6.43 9.35 4.29
N PRO A 9 6.79 8.93 3.07
CA PRO A 9 8.12 9.20 2.51
C PRO A 9 8.47 10.69 2.50
N LYS A 10 9.74 11.03 2.75
CA LYS A 10 10.21 12.42 2.89
C LYS A 10 9.82 13.29 1.68
N LYS A 11 10.00 12.77 0.45
CA LYS A 11 9.62 13.46 -0.80
C LYS A 11 8.15 13.89 -0.81
N GLU A 12 7.24 13.05 -0.34
CA GLU A 12 5.80 13.38 -0.31
C GLU A 12 5.45 14.37 0.79
N ARG A 13 6.13 14.33 1.94
CA ARG A 13 5.94 15.36 2.97
C ARG A 13 6.36 16.74 2.47
N GLU A 14 7.47 16.80 1.76
CA GLU A 14 7.97 18.04 1.16
C GLU A 14 7.02 18.55 0.08
N GLU A 15 6.45 17.68 -0.77
CA GLU A 15 5.40 18.08 -1.72
C GLU A 15 4.16 18.64 -1.02
N ILE A 16 3.69 17.97 0.03
CA ILE A 16 2.49 18.40 0.79
C ILE A 16 2.73 19.73 1.50
N ASN A 17 3.94 19.95 2.03
CA ASN A 17 4.29 21.16 2.76
C ASN A 17 4.65 22.33 1.83
N ASN A 18 5.29 22.08 0.70
CA ASN A 18 5.79 23.13 -0.21
C ASN A 18 4.82 23.49 -1.33
N LYS A 19 3.86 22.64 -1.69
CA LYS A 19 2.86 22.92 -2.73
C LYS A 19 1.46 22.83 -2.15
N ALA A 20 0.62 23.81 -2.50
CA ALA A 20 -0.83 23.69 -2.35
C ALA A 20 -1.35 22.64 -3.33
N VAL A 21 -1.19 21.36 -2.99
CA VAL A 21 -1.71 20.25 -3.80
C VAL A 21 -3.22 20.50 -4.01
N PRO A 22 -3.70 20.52 -5.27
CA PRO A 22 -5.12 20.68 -5.57
C PRO A 22 -5.96 19.60 -4.89
N ARG A 23 -7.19 19.93 -4.48
CA ARG A 23 -8.08 18.96 -3.80
C ARG A 23 -8.33 17.71 -4.66
N GLU A 24 -8.47 17.89 -5.97
CA GLU A 24 -8.68 16.79 -6.93
C GLU A 24 -7.47 15.87 -7.03
N GLU A 25 -6.26 16.43 -6.99
CA GLU A 25 -5.01 15.66 -7.00
C GLU A 25 -4.88 14.81 -5.73
N MET A 26 -5.25 15.37 -4.56
CA MET A 26 -5.30 14.63 -3.30
C MET A 26 -6.33 13.50 -3.35
N ALA A 27 -7.53 13.76 -3.88
CA ALA A 27 -8.56 12.73 -4.03
C ALA A 27 -8.09 11.57 -4.94
N ARG A 28 -7.42 11.88 -6.07
CA ARG A 28 -6.81 10.86 -6.92
C ARG A 28 -5.74 10.03 -6.19
N ARG A 29 -4.86 10.68 -5.43
CA ARG A 29 -3.81 9.99 -4.64
C ARG A 29 -4.41 9.09 -3.55
N ILE A 30 -5.50 9.52 -2.92
CA ILE A 30 -6.27 8.71 -1.96
C ILE A 30 -6.83 7.48 -2.65
N GLN A 31 -7.53 7.66 -3.78
CA GLN A 31 -8.16 6.56 -4.49
C GLN A 31 -7.13 5.52 -4.94
N ARG A 32 -6.01 5.97 -5.53
CA ARG A 32 -4.91 5.09 -5.91
C ARG A 32 -4.34 4.29 -4.73
N SER A 33 -4.22 4.92 -3.56
CA SER A 33 -3.75 4.24 -2.35
C SER A 33 -4.75 3.21 -1.83
N LYS A 34 -6.07 3.50 -1.91
CA LYS A 34 -7.15 2.55 -1.57
C LYS A 34 -7.18 1.36 -2.53
N ASP A 35 -7.00 1.62 -3.83
CA ASP A 35 -6.97 0.56 -4.84
C ASP A 35 -5.77 -0.36 -4.66
N ALA A 36 -4.58 0.21 -4.37
CA ALA A 36 -3.39 -0.58 -4.05
C ALA A 36 -3.59 -1.47 -2.80
N MET A 37 -4.19 -0.91 -1.74
CA MET A 37 -4.53 -1.70 -0.55
C MET A 37 -5.52 -2.83 -0.86
N LYS A 38 -6.51 -2.58 -1.73
CA LYS A 38 -7.48 -3.58 -2.14
C LYS A 38 -6.82 -4.68 -2.98
N GLN A 39 -5.92 -4.31 -3.89
CA GLN A 39 -5.17 -5.26 -4.69
C GLN A 39 -4.27 -6.15 -3.83
N ASP A 40 -3.54 -5.57 -2.88
CA ASP A 40 -2.74 -6.34 -1.92
C ASP A 40 -3.61 -7.33 -1.12
N LEU A 41 -4.84 -6.96 -0.76
CA LEU A 41 -5.75 -7.85 -0.05
C LEU A 41 -6.26 -9.00 -0.96
N TRP A 42 -6.68 -8.65 -2.19
CA TRP A 42 -7.26 -9.58 -3.16
C TRP A 42 -6.26 -10.54 -3.77
N VAL A 43 -4.98 -10.17 -3.84
CA VAL A 43 -3.92 -11.05 -4.33
C VAL A 43 -3.18 -11.70 -3.16
N GLY A 44 -2.91 -10.93 -2.11
CA GLY A 44 -2.17 -11.36 -0.93
C GLY A 44 -2.82 -12.52 -0.18
N ILE A 45 -4.09 -12.36 0.19
CA ILE A 45 -4.80 -13.37 1.00
C ILE A 45 -4.98 -14.67 0.21
N PRO A 46 -5.52 -14.68 -1.03
CA PRO A 46 -5.68 -15.92 -1.77
C PRO A 46 -4.36 -16.61 -2.07
N TRP A 47 -3.30 -15.85 -2.39
CA TRP A 47 -1.98 -16.41 -2.60
C TRP A 47 -1.47 -17.10 -1.33
N PHE A 48 -1.58 -16.44 -0.18
CA PHE A 48 -1.10 -16.98 1.10
C PHE A 48 -1.85 -18.25 1.50
N VAL A 49 -3.16 -18.28 1.26
CA VAL A 49 -4.00 -19.46 1.46
C VAL A 49 -3.56 -20.60 0.54
N ALA A 50 -3.40 -20.35 -0.76
CA ALA A 50 -2.96 -21.35 -1.72
C ALA A 50 -1.59 -21.94 -1.36
N TYR A 51 -0.64 -21.09 -1.00
CA TYR A 51 0.68 -21.50 -0.53
C TYR A 51 0.61 -22.35 0.74
N SER A 52 -0.18 -21.92 1.73
CA SER A 52 -0.35 -22.65 2.99
C SER A 52 -0.96 -24.04 2.74
N ILE A 53 -2.01 -24.12 1.92
CA ILE A 53 -2.63 -25.41 1.56
C ILE A 53 -1.63 -26.32 0.85
N MET A 54 -0.90 -25.82 -0.16
CA MET A 54 0.13 -26.61 -0.84
C MET A 54 1.21 -27.11 0.11
N TRP A 55 1.68 -26.24 1.00
CA TRP A 55 2.68 -26.59 2.00
C TRP A 55 2.18 -27.69 2.95
N PHE A 56 0.95 -27.58 3.47
CA PHE A 56 0.39 -28.58 4.38
C PHE A 56 0.07 -29.91 3.68
N ALA A 57 -0.37 -29.87 2.42
CA ALA A 57 -0.76 -31.07 1.67
C ALA A 57 0.45 -31.83 1.09
N THR A 58 1.46 -31.11 0.59
CA THR A 58 2.58 -31.72 -0.17
C THR A 58 3.96 -31.48 0.45
N GLY A 59 4.03 -30.69 1.52
CA GLY A 59 5.30 -30.27 2.11
C GLY A 59 6.08 -29.33 1.19
N VAL A 60 7.41 -29.35 1.36
CA VAL A 60 8.35 -28.61 0.52
C VAL A 60 8.57 -29.40 -0.77
N SER A 61 7.71 -29.15 -1.76
CA SER A 61 7.83 -29.72 -3.10
C SER A 61 8.30 -28.65 -4.10
N PHE A 62 8.72 -29.08 -5.30
CA PHE A 62 9.08 -28.16 -6.38
C PHE A 62 7.94 -27.18 -6.70
N GLY A 63 6.67 -27.63 -6.63
CA GLY A 63 5.51 -26.77 -6.82
C GLY A 63 5.38 -25.71 -5.73
N THR A 64 5.61 -26.08 -4.46
CA THR A 64 5.54 -25.15 -3.32
C THR A 64 6.64 -24.08 -3.41
N ILE A 65 7.83 -24.46 -3.89
CA ILE A 65 8.96 -23.56 -4.14
C ILE A 65 8.68 -22.64 -5.35
N ALA A 66 8.14 -23.17 -6.43
CA ALA A 66 7.78 -22.35 -7.60
C ALA A 66 6.73 -21.30 -7.24
N LEU A 67 5.68 -21.71 -6.50
CA LEU A 67 4.65 -20.80 -6.02
C LEU A 67 5.24 -19.71 -5.12
N SER A 68 6.12 -20.07 -4.17
CA SER A 68 6.78 -19.13 -3.25
C SER A 68 7.65 -18.10 -3.97
N ILE A 69 8.43 -18.49 -4.97
CA ILE A 69 9.26 -17.58 -5.76
C ILE A 69 8.38 -16.60 -6.55
N VAL A 70 7.31 -17.08 -7.19
CA VAL A 70 6.37 -16.22 -7.94
C VAL A 70 5.71 -15.21 -7.00
N GLY A 71 5.26 -15.67 -5.82
CA GLY A 71 4.72 -14.80 -4.79
C GLY A 71 5.73 -13.75 -4.34
N LEU A 72 6.96 -14.17 -4.03
CA LEU A 72 8.03 -13.28 -3.58
C LEU A 72 8.32 -12.17 -4.61
N VAL A 73 8.47 -12.53 -5.89
CA VAL A 73 8.70 -11.56 -6.97
C VAL A 73 7.53 -10.58 -7.08
N TYR A 74 6.29 -11.08 -7.05
CA TYR A 74 5.10 -10.24 -7.10
C TYR A 74 5.02 -9.26 -5.92
N PHE A 75 5.16 -9.75 -4.68
CA PHE A 75 5.08 -8.90 -3.49
C PHE A 75 6.24 -7.90 -3.41
N THR A 76 7.44 -8.30 -3.84
CA THR A 76 8.58 -7.38 -3.88
C THR A 76 8.35 -6.27 -4.89
N TYR A 77 7.83 -6.60 -6.07
CA TYR A 77 7.46 -5.62 -7.10
C TYR A 77 6.31 -4.71 -6.64
N SER A 78 5.24 -5.28 -6.06
CA SER A 78 4.10 -4.50 -5.54
C SER A 78 4.56 -3.55 -4.42
N TYR A 79 5.39 -4.04 -3.49
CA TYR A 79 5.93 -3.23 -2.40
C TYR A 79 6.78 -2.07 -2.92
N TYR A 80 7.64 -2.31 -3.92
CA TYR A 80 8.47 -1.26 -4.51
C TYR A 80 7.63 -0.22 -5.27
N THR A 81 6.63 -0.68 -6.02
CA THR A 81 5.84 0.19 -6.93
C THR A 81 4.76 0.96 -6.19
N ASN A 82 4.04 0.30 -5.29
CA ASN A 82 2.86 0.83 -4.62
C ASN A 82 3.10 1.16 -3.14
N GLY A 83 4.25 0.77 -2.59
CA GLY A 83 4.50 0.86 -1.15
C GLY A 83 3.76 -0.23 -0.37
N SER A 84 4.05 -0.34 0.93
CA SER A 84 3.37 -1.31 1.77
C SER A 84 1.92 -0.91 2.05
N TYR A 85 1.08 -1.90 2.34
CA TYR A 85 -0.27 -1.68 2.86
C TYR A 85 -0.32 -0.65 4.01
N GLY A 86 0.65 -0.72 4.94
CA GLY A 86 0.75 0.22 6.06
C GLY A 86 1.07 1.66 5.64
N VAL A 87 1.94 1.83 4.66
CA VAL A 87 2.26 3.15 4.08
C VAL A 87 1.04 3.72 3.37
N ASN A 88 0.34 2.91 2.57
CA ASN A 88 -0.86 3.34 1.85
C ASN A 88 -2.01 3.70 2.80
N ARG A 89 -2.22 2.92 3.86
CA ARG A 89 -3.21 3.23 4.90
C ARG A 89 -2.95 4.58 5.56
N HIS A 90 -1.68 4.89 5.80
CA HIS A 90 -1.29 6.15 6.42
C HIS A 90 -1.35 7.33 5.45
N ARG A 91 -1.02 7.13 4.17
CA ARG A 91 -1.24 8.12 3.12
C ARG A 91 -2.70 8.53 3.04
N VAL A 92 -3.62 7.57 2.96
CA VAL A 92 -5.07 7.82 2.91
C VAL A 92 -5.50 8.68 4.09
N LYS A 93 -5.13 8.30 5.32
CA LYS A 93 -5.48 9.05 6.54
C LYS A 93 -4.97 10.49 6.52
N VAL A 94 -3.71 10.70 6.12
CA VAL A 94 -3.13 12.05 6.10
C VAL A 94 -3.77 12.91 5.02
N TYR A 95 -4.00 12.37 3.82
CA TYR A 95 -4.67 13.13 2.76
C TYR A 95 -6.13 13.45 3.09
N GLU A 96 -6.88 12.52 3.72
CA GLU A 96 -8.23 12.77 4.21
C GLU A 96 -8.26 13.89 5.26
N GLN A 97 -7.35 13.85 6.25
CA GLN A 97 -7.22 14.90 7.27
C GLN A 97 -6.85 16.28 6.67
N LEU A 98 -6.01 16.31 5.64
CA LEU A 98 -5.64 17.55 4.94
C LEU A 98 -6.81 18.14 4.14
N LEU A 99 -7.63 17.29 3.51
CA LEU A 99 -8.84 17.71 2.82
C LEU A 99 -9.87 18.30 3.80
N GLU A 100 -10.10 17.63 4.94
CA GLU A 100 -11.01 18.14 5.98
C GLU A 100 -10.55 19.49 6.54
N LYS A 101 -9.26 19.65 6.83
CA LYS A 101 -8.70 20.93 7.31
C LYS A 101 -8.85 22.05 6.29
N LYS A 102 -8.66 21.77 4.99
CA LYS A 102 -8.86 22.75 3.92
C LYS A 102 -10.33 23.09 3.67
N GLY A 103 -11.26 22.21 4.01
CA GLY A 103 -12.71 22.42 3.86
C GLY A 103 -13.37 23.22 4.98
N LYS A 104 -12.72 23.31 6.16
CA LYS A 104 -13.17 24.08 7.33
C LYS A 104 -12.67 25.54 7.34
N LYS A 105 -11.91 25.96 6.32
CA LYS A 105 -11.54 27.35 6.06
C LYS A 105 -12.34 27.86 4.87
#